data_AF-A0A1F3SZA6-F1
#
_entry.id   AF-A0A1F3SZA6-F1
#
_cell.length_a   1.000
_cell.length_b   1.000
_cell.length_c   1.000
_cell.angle_alpha   90.00
_cell.angle_beta   90.00
_cell.angle_gamma   90.00
#
_symmetry.space_group_name_H-M   'P 1'
#
loop_
_entity.id
_entity.type
_entity.pdbx_description
1 polymer ?
#
loop_
_entity_poly.entity_id
_entity_poly.type
_entity_poly.pdbx_seq_one_letter_code
_entity_poly.pdbx_strand_id
1 'polypeptide(L)'
;MSLSVPSKSKLGFVTTLLISTLLLQAQPSAAQSSEDLPERLVIGMDGVSYYDLQRLQAEGLFKNFHAVSRAISTFPSLSDIAWADIFQTIQPNGYQRFHYSVRANRIVGGALSDLGNPIDYEKQMHLAFEDLGHHTFSYMFAANAAEEEIETITRDVLNARGIRTFYTYMLSTDTLQHTDGDIIGFLKLLNRKLSELQTEYRRQTGKELRIALLSDHGNTHHNKGIRVPVREFLEERGFRISEKIEREKDIVFTAAGILSSIAIFSRESQINAIVENIVELDGVDLISYVLPGDGDLIGLRNSEGEEALIVKREGEKKYSYQMTKGDPLNYAEIVARLQQEGKMDDAGFVTSEDWLQATSDHFYPAAVERIYRGHRVVTLNPARILVSLKDGYENANSLVKFMTHFKKRGGTHGALSDKGTNGILMTNYMPTRDLTTDRISDFLQLSELREYRKEKAGARFTDSRIIGTDLDNGAPVESDDNLGPQHETFLNLWDPEARSFAELGIETRYRFLVKHNGFSLFNRKASNREFVADSLPRTSDETEFRIPLALAIPDHLNPGEYFVKVYARRMDPKTGKELAEKKLVLLRFFTDLDGQVVAY
;
A
#
# COMPACT_ATOMS: atom_id res chain seq x y z
N MET A 1 38.03 58.01 -1.23
CA MET A 1 39.21 57.27 -0.75
C MET A 1 39.51 57.72 0.67
N SER A 2 39.93 56.79 1.54
CA SER A 2 40.28 56.94 2.95
C SER A 2 39.24 56.38 3.93
N LEU A 3 39.64 55.24 4.50
CA LEU A 3 39.00 54.44 5.53
C LEU A 3 38.97 55.17 6.89
N SER A 4 37.97 54.86 7.72
CA SER A 4 38.10 55.06 9.17
C SER A 4 37.44 53.90 9.93
N VAL A 5 38.22 53.31 10.83
CA VAL A 5 37.79 52.44 11.93
C VAL A 5 38.26 53.13 13.22
N PRO A 6 37.43 53.12 14.27
CA PRO A 6 37.91 52.69 15.60
C PRO A 6 36.85 51.83 16.33
N SER A 7 37.14 50.64 16.87
CA SER A 7 37.92 50.28 18.08
C SER A 7 37.30 50.68 19.45
N LYS A 8 36.85 49.64 20.19
CA LYS A 8 36.82 49.44 21.68
C LYS A 8 35.86 50.34 22.51
N SER A 9 35.24 49.96 23.64
CA SER A 9 35.16 48.77 24.52
C SER A 9 34.14 49.07 25.65
N LYS A 10 33.65 48.03 26.37
CA LYS A 10 33.21 47.93 27.79
C LYS A 10 32.12 46.84 27.88
N LEU A 11 32.39 45.61 28.30
CA LEU A 11 32.72 45.07 29.63
C LEU A 11 31.66 45.38 30.71
N GLY A 12 30.93 44.34 31.11
CA GLY A 12 30.03 44.28 32.25
C GLY A 12 29.80 42.83 32.67
N PHE A 13 30.65 42.34 33.59
CA PHE A 13 30.61 41.06 34.27
C PHE A 13 29.38 40.96 35.19
N VAL A 14 28.71 39.79 35.23
CA VAL A 14 28.23 39.19 36.50
C VAL A 14 28.35 37.66 36.39
N THR A 15 29.17 37.11 37.28
CA THR A 15 29.41 35.68 37.51
C THR A 15 28.32 35.12 38.40
N THR A 16 27.77 33.94 38.09
CA THR A 16 27.18 33.06 39.12
C THR A 16 27.54 31.63 38.78
N LEU A 17 28.32 31.05 39.69
CA LEU A 17 28.84 29.69 39.71
C LEU A 17 27.73 28.75 40.19
N LEU A 18 27.46 27.66 39.47
CA LEU A 18 26.73 26.52 40.04
C LEU A 18 27.39 25.23 39.57
N ILE A 19 28.09 24.64 40.54
CA ILE A 19 28.68 23.31 40.52
C ILE A 19 27.53 22.31 40.60
N SER A 20 27.35 21.50 39.56
CA SER A 20 26.48 20.32 39.60
C SER A 20 27.28 19.09 39.19
N THR A 21 27.47 18.26 40.20
CA THR A 21 28.04 16.93 40.32
C THR A 21 27.82 16.01 39.12
N LEU A 22 28.92 15.38 38.66
CA LEU A 22 28.89 14.13 37.89
C LEU A 22 28.17 13.05 38.71
N LEU A 23 27.07 12.54 38.17
CA LEU A 23 26.55 11.21 38.49
C LEU A 23 26.76 10.35 37.24
N LEU A 24 27.82 9.56 37.28
CA LEU A 24 27.99 8.40 36.39
C LEU A 24 26.87 7.41 36.74
N GLN A 25 25.76 7.48 36.02
CA GLN A 25 24.85 6.35 35.89
C GLN A 25 25.23 5.61 34.62
N ALA A 26 25.85 4.46 34.79
CA ALA A 26 25.99 3.47 33.74
C ALA A 26 24.57 3.06 33.29
N GLN A 27 24.13 3.60 32.15
CA GLN A 27 22.98 3.04 31.44
C GLN A 27 23.40 1.70 30.82
N PRO A 28 22.54 0.67 30.90
CA PRO A 28 22.77 -0.56 30.16
C PRO A 28 22.73 -0.24 28.66
N SER A 29 23.67 -0.85 27.95
CA SER A 29 23.98 -0.68 26.53
C SER A 29 22.74 -0.60 25.63
N ALA A 30 22.31 0.61 25.28
CA ALA A 30 21.59 0.84 24.04
C ALA A 30 22.57 0.61 22.88
N ALA A 31 22.10 -0.07 21.84
CA ALA A 31 22.83 -0.54 20.66
C ALA A 31 24.02 0.36 20.27
N GLN A 32 25.20 -0.26 20.16
CA GLN A 32 26.32 0.33 19.45
C GLN A 32 25.85 0.72 18.05
N SER A 33 25.71 2.01 17.78
CA SER A 33 25.65 2.53 16.42
C SER A 33 26.99 2.21 15.76
N SER A 34 27.07 1.10 15.03
CA SER A 34 28.25 0.81 14.21
C SER A 34 28.37 1.89 13.13
N GLU A 35 29.55 2.49 12.96
CA GLU A 35 29.88 3.28 11.75
C GLU A 35 29.95 2.41 10.47
N ASP A 36 29.45 1.18 10.52
CA ASP A 36 29.54 0.23 9.43
C ASP A 36 28.51 0.56 8.33
N LEU A 37 28.90 0.19 7.12
CA LEU A 37 28.02 0.19 5.94
C LEU A 37 26.90 -0.85 6.07
N PRO A 38 25.75 -0.65 5.40
CA PRO A 38 24.69 -1.65 5.38
C PRO A 38 25.18 -3.00 4.86
N GLU A 39 24.81 -4.09 5.51
CA GLU A 39 25.14 -5.46 5.08
C GLU A 39 24.22 -5.95 3.95
N ARG A 40 23.04 -5.35 3.84
CA ARG A 40 22.00 -5.74 2.89
C ARG A 40 21.36 -4.52 2.21
N LEU A 41 21.08 -4.67 0.93
CA LEU A 41 20.31 -3.75 0.10
C LEU A 41 19.07 -4.47 -0.44
N VAL A 42 17.89 -3.90 -0.22
CA VAL A 42 16.63 -4.34 -0.81
C VAL A 42 16.12 -3.26 -1.74
N ILE A 43 15.95 -3.60 -3.02
CA ILE A 43 15.46 -2.69 -4.06
C ILE A 43 14.09 -3.19 -4.54
N GLY A 44 13.04 -2.46 -4.21
CA GLY A 44 11.73 -2.62 -4.84
C GLY A 44 11.69 -1.83 -6.14
N MET A 45 11.46 -2.50 -7.27
CA MET A 45 11.33 -1.89 -8.59
C MET A 45 9.89 -2.05 -9.06
N ASP A 46 9.21 -0.94 -9.31
CA ASP A 46 7.81 -0.98 -9.71
C ASP A 46 7.63 -1.62 -11.10
N GLY A 47 6.75 -2.61 -11.17
CA GLY A 47 6.23 -3.21 -12.40
C GLY A 47 7.20 -4.00 -13.29
N VAL A 48 8.42 -4.30 -12.87
CA VAL A 48 9.42 -5.05 -13.65
C VAL A 48 9.00 -6.51 -13.84
N SER A 49 8.80 -6.90 -15.10
CA SER A 49 8.37 -8.25 -15.48
C SER A 49 9.40 -9.34 -15.19
N TYR A 50 8.91 -10.46 -14.65
CA TYR A 50 9.65 -11.73 -14.53
C TYR A 50 10.32 -12.14 -15.85
N TYR A 51 9.59 -12.02 -16.95
CA TYR A 51 10.04 -12.50 -18.25
C TYR A 51 11.21 -11.69 -18.82
N ASP A 52 11.28 -10.39 -18.52
CA ASP A 52 12.39 -9.54 -18.94
C ASP A 52 13.69 -9.96 -18.23
N LEU A 53 13.64 -10.16 -16.91
CA LEU A 53 14.81 -10.62 -16.14
C LEU A 53 15.21 -12.04 -16.49
N GLN A 54 14.24 -12.94 -16.67
CA GLN A 54 14.50 -14.32 -17.06
C GLN A 54 15.25 -14.36 -18.39
N ARG A 55 14.80 -13.57 -19.38
CA ARG A 55 15.48 -13.42 -20.66
C ARG A 55 16.90 -12.88 -20.49
N LEU A 56 17.09 -11.81 -19.71
CA LEU A 56 18.42 -11.23 -19.51
C LEU A 56 19.39 -12.20 -18.80
N GLN A 57 18.90 -13.00 -17.85
CA GLN A 57 19.70 -14.07 -17.26
C GLN A 57 20.10 -15.14 -18.28
N ALA A 58 19.20 -15.53 -19.18
CA ALA A 58 19.52 -16.44 -20.28
C ALA A 58 20.55 -15.84 -21.26
N GLU A 59 20.57 -14.52 -21.43
CA GLU A 59 21.59 -13.77 -22.18
C GLU A 59 22.94 -13.62 -21.40
N GLY A 60 23.03 -14.14 -20.18
CA GLY A 60 24.24 -14.12 -19.36
C GLY A 60 24.44 -12.82 -18.56
N LEU A 61 23.39 -12.03 -18.34
CA LEU A 61 23.41 -10.91 -17.39
C LEU A 61 23.03 -11.41 -15.98
N PHE A 62 23.26 -10.59 -14.96
CA PHE A 62 22.97 -10.90 -13.56
C PHE A 62 23.60 -12.22 -13.07
N LYS A 63 24.80 -12.57 -13.57
CA LYS A 63 25.53 -13.82 -13.21
C LYS A 63 25.83 -13.97 -11.71
N ASN A 64 25.88 -12.86 -10.98
CA ASN A 64 26.11 -12.85 -9.54
C ASN A 64 24.83 -13.10 -8.74
N PHE A 65 23.68 -13.20 -9.40
CA PHE A 65 22.40 -13.49 -8.78
C PHE A 65 21.99 -14.95 -9.01
N HIS A 66 21.19 -15.48 -8.09
CA HIS A 66 20.49 -16.74 -8.30
C HIS A 66 19.41 -16.57 -9.40
N ALA A 67 18.89 -17.70 -9.90
CA ALA A 67 17.81 -17.69 -10.88
C ALA A 67 16.64 -16.84 -10.37
N VAL A 68 16.11 -15.98 -11.24
CA VAL A 68 14.93 -15.18 -10.93
C VAL A 68 13.74 -16.10 -10.69
N SER A 69 12.97 -15.79 -9.65
CA SER A 69 11.67 -16.42 -9.37
C SER A 69 10.54 -15.39 -9.54
N ARG A 70 9.31 -15.87 -9.63
CA ARG A 70 8.12 -15.02 -9.76
C ARG A 70 7.73 -14.46 -8.40
N ALA A 71 7.57 -13.14 -8.33
CA ALA A 71 6.76 -12.50 -7.32
C ALA A 71 5.34 -12.34 -7.90
N ILE A 72 4.44 -13.25 -7.52
CA ILE A 72 3.08 -13.30 -8.03
C ILE A 72 2.24 -12.26 -7.27
N SER A 73 1.86 -11.20 -7.98
CA SER A 73 1.11 -10.06 -7.43
C SER A 73 -0.25 -10.43 -6.83
N THR A 74 -0.87 -9.47 -6.15
CA THR A 74 -2.27 -9.51 -5.73
C THR A 74 -3.23 -9.60 -6.93
N PHE A 75 -4.54 -9.66 -6.67
CA PHE A 75 -5.55 -9.33 -7.69
C PHE A 75 -6.47 -8.21 -7.17
N PRO A 76 -6.65 -7.10 -7.89
CA PRO A 76 -5.87 -6.69 -9.06
C PRO A 76 -4.35 -6.60 -8.80
N SER A 77 -3.54 -6.79 -9.84
CA SER A 77 -2.07 -6.71 -9.77
C SER A 77 -1.62 -5.24 -9.78
N LEU A 78 -1.77 -4.53 -8.66
CA LEU A 78 -1.56 -3.08 -8.55
C LEU A 78 -0.60 -2.73 -7.42
N SER A 79 0.22 -1.71 -7.63
CA SER A 79 1.36 -1.39 -6.76
C SER A 79 0.98 -1.10 -5.31
N ASP A 80 -0.02 -0.25 -5.07
CA ASP A 80 -0.38 0.16 -3.70
C ASP A 80 -0.70 -1.05 -2.80
N ILE A 81 -1.50 -2.00 -3.29
CA ILE A 81 -1.90 -3.18 -2.53
C ILE A 81 -0.84 -4.28 -2.55
N ALA A 82 -0.09 -4.42 -3.65
CA ALA A 82 0.97 -5.42 -3.75
C ALA A 82 2.16 -5.07 -2.86
N TRP A 83 2.62 -3.83 -2.85
CA TRP A 83 3.69 -3.39 -1.94
C TRP A 83 3.26 -3.40 -0.48
N ALA A 84 2.01 -3.03 -0.18
CA ALA A 84 1.50 -3.15 1.17
C ALA A 84 1.51 -4.61 1.66
N ASP A 85 1.18 -5.55 0.78
CA ASP A 85 1.22 -6.99 1.05
C ASP A 85 2.67 -7.52 1.14
N ILE A 86 3.58 -7.10 0.25
CA ILE A 86 5.01 -7.49 0.29
C ILE A 86 5.67 -7.08 1.59
N PHE A 87 5.43 -5.85 2.03
CA PHE A 87 6.07 -5.28 3.22
C PHE A 87 5.25 -5.49 4.49
N GLN A 88 4.10 -6.19 4.40
CA GLN A 88 3.18 -6.42 5.52
C GLN A 88 2.83 -5.12 6.26
N THR A 89 2.62 -4.06 5.48
CA THR A 89 2.20 -2.77 6.00
C THR A 89 0.68 -2.73 6.10
N ILE A 90 0.15 -1.61 6.56
CA ILE A 90 -1.31 -1.49 6.69
C ILE A 90 -1.99 -1.50 5.34
N GLN A 91 -3.09 -2.23 5.34
CA GLN A 91 -4.00 -2.37 4.22
C GLN A 91 -4.40 -0.99 3.65
N PRO A 92 -4.21 -0.75 2.34
CA PRO A 92 -4.60 0.49 1.71
C PRO A 92 -6.12 0.72 1.73
N ASN A 93 -6.53 2.00 1.72
CA ASN A 93 -7.94 2.38 1.72
C ASN A 93 -8.70 1.86 0.49
N GLY A 94 -8.05 1.78 -0.67
CA GLY A 94 -8.61 1.26 -1.92
C GLY A 94 -7.55 0.44 -2.66
N TYR A 95 -7.93 -0.12 -3.81
CA TYR A 95 -6.97 -0.78 -4.72
C TYR A 95 -5.88 0.17 -5.23
N GLN A 96 -6.15 1.47 -5.22
CA GLN A 96 -5.23 2.55 -5.56
C GLN A 96 -5.51 3.77 -4.67
N ARG A 97 -4.62 4.76 -4.67
CA ARG A 97 -4.80 6.06 -3.97
C ARG A 97 -6.13 6.73 -4.32
N PHE A 98 -6.49 6.70 -5.61
CA PHE A 98 -7.79 7.13 -6.11
C PHE A 98 -8.79 5.97 -6.10
N HIS A 99 -9.74 5.99 -5.17
CA HIS A 99 -10.64 4.87 -4.92
C HIS A 99 -12.05 5.32 -4.53
N TYR A 100 -13.02 4.42 -4.63
CA TYR A 100 -14.34 4.64 -4.06
C TYR A 100 -14.36 4.17 -2.61
N SER A 101 -14.75 5.06 -1.70
CA SER A 101 -15.01 4.70 -0.31
C SER A 101 -16.48 4.32 -0.18
N VAL A 102 -16.74 3.05 0.16
CA VAL A 102 -18.11 2.52 0.37
C VAL A 102 -18.78 3.29 1.50
N ARG A 103 -18.02 3.54 2.57
CA ARG A 103 -18.50 4.29 3.73
C ARG A 103 -18.84 5.72 3.34
N ALA A 104 -17.97 6.43 2.62
CA ALA A 104 -18.24 7.81 2.17
C ALA A 104 -19.22 7.94 1.03
N ASN A 105 -19.63 6.80 0.46
CA ASN A 105 -20.44 6.72 -0.72
C ASN A 105 -19.95 7.69 -1.81
N ARG A 106 -18.63 7.77 -2.01
CA ARG A 106 -18.02 8.65 -3.01
C ARG A 106 -16.59 8.26 -3.32
N ILE A 107 -16.10 8.78 -4.44
CA ILE A 107 -14.69 8.69 -4.80
C ILE A 107 -13.85 9.60 -3.90
N VAL A 108 -12.76 9.07 -3.37
CA VAL A 108 -11.78 9.72 -2.50
C VAL A 108 -10.44 9.76 -3.22
N GLY A 109 -9.77 10.91 -3.08
CA GLY A 109 -8.48 11.17 -3.68
C GLY A 109 -8.55 11.96 -5.00
N GLY A 110 -7.39 12.26 -5.57
CA GLY A 110 -7.23 12.94 -6.85
C GLY A 110 -5.96 12.48 -7.54
N ALA A 111 -6.07 12.10 -8.82
CA ALA A 111 -4.98 11.48 -9.60
C ALA A 111 -3.67 12.31 -9.64
N LEU A 112 -3.73 13.63 -9.43
CA LEU A 112 -2.55 14.50 -9.36
C LEU A 112 -2.21 14.97 -7.94
N SER A 113 -3.20 15.14 -7.05
CA SER A 113 -2.96 15.62 -5.68
C SER A 113 -2.36 14.55 -4.77
N ASP A 114 -2.59 13.28 -5.08
CA ASP A 114 -2.20 12.16 -4.22
C ASP A 114 -0.90 11.48 -4.68
N LEU A 115 -0.40 11.82 -5.87
CA LEU A 115 0.93 11.39 -6.33
C LEU A 115 2.02 11.91 -5.39
N GLY A 116 1.86 13.11 -4.83
CA GLY A 116 2.84 13.70 -3.90
C GLY A 116 2.65 13.36 -2.43
N ASN A 117 1.72 12.47 -2.08
CA ASN A 117 1.49 12.03 -0.69
C ASN A 117 1.94 10.58 -0.54
N PRO A 118 3.03 10.32 0.19
CA PRO A 118 3.55 8.97 0.29
C PRO A 118 2.59 8.07 1.05
N ILE A 119 2.46 6.84 0.57
CA ILE A 119 1.70 5.78 1.24
C ILE A 119 2.58 5.05 2.25
N ASP A 120 1.96 4.18 3.05
CA ASP A 120 2.59 3.67 4.27
C ASP A 120 3.87 2.86 4.01
N TYR A 121 4.00 2.13 2.91
CA TYR A 121 5.24 1.42 2.60
C TYR A 121 6.36 2.38 2.15
N GLU A 122 6.07 3.42 1.37
CA GLU A 122 7.07 4.38 0.87
C GLU A 122 7.78 5.08 2.03
N LYS A 123 7.00 5.49 3.04
CA LYS A 123 7.51 6.12 4.28
C LYS A 123 8.48 5.25 5.07
N GLN A 124 8.43 3.94 4.87
CA GLN A 124 9.28 2.96 5.56
C GLN A 124 10.59 2.69 4.81
N MET A 125 10.73 3.20 3.58
CA MET A 125 11.97 3.13 2.84
C MET A 125 13.01 4.09 3.43
N HIS A 126 14.28 3.73 3.30
CA HIS A 126 15.38 4.67 3.54
C HIS A 126 15.50 5.68 2.40
N LEU A 127 15.13 5.24 1.19
CA LEU A 127 15.10 6.05 -0.02
C LEU A 127 13.89 5.67 -0.89
N ALA A 128 12.95 6.60 -1.02
CA ALA A 128 11.84 6.55 -1.97
C ALA A 128 11.73 7.91 -2.67
N PHE A 129 11.23 7.91 -3.90
CA PHE A 129 11.14 9.12 -4.73
C PHE A 129 9.70 9.66 -4.75
N GLU A 130 9.29 10.26 -3.63
CA GLU A 130 7.89 10.53 -3.26
C GLU A 130 7.36 11.91 -3.69
N ASP A 131 8.21 12.80 -4.19
CA ASP A 131 7.79 14.17 -4.47
C ASP A 131 7.12 14.33 -5.84
N LEU A 132 6.09 15.19 -5.90
CA LEU A 132 5.32 15.45 -7.11
C LEU A 132 6.20 15.87 -8.31
N GLY A 133 7.34 16.52 -8.05
CA GLY A 133 8.29 16.93 -9.07
C GLY A 133 8.94 15.71 -9.73
N HIS A 134 9.44 14.77 -8.92
CA HIS A 134 10.01 13.51 -9.40
C HIS A 134 8.98 12.66 -10.15
N HIS A 135 7.77 12.50 -9.61
CA HIS A 135 6.67 11.81 -10.30
C HIS A 135 6.38 12.46 -11.67
N THR A 136 6.32 13.79 -11.73
CA THR A 136 6.09 14.49 -13.01
C THR A 136 7.26 14.29 -13.97
N PHE A 137 8.49 14.36 -13.46
CA PHE A 137 9.71 14.15 -14.23
C PHE A 137 9.78 12.73 -14.80
N SER A 138 9.43 11.71 -14.03
CA SER A 138 9.44 10.31 -14.50
C SER A 138 8.48 10.12 -15.68
N TYR A 139 7.27 10.69 -15.66
CA TYR A 139 6.35 10.60 -16.80
C TYR A 139 6.89 11.32 -18.05
N MET A 140 7.56 12.46 -17.87
CA MET A 140 8.13 13.23 -18.98
C MET A 140 9.43 12.65 -19.54
N PHE A 141 10.29 12.10 -18.68
CA PHE A 141 11.65 11.65 -18.99
C PHE A 141 12.00 10.33 -18.28
N ALA A 142 11.17 9.30 -18.48
CA ALA A 142 11.23 8.03 -17.76
C ALA A 142 12.62 7.38 -17.73
N ALA A 143 13.35 7.37 -18.85
CA ALA A 143 14.70 6.82 -18.90
C ALA A 143 15.67 7.61 -18.01
N ASN A 144 15.67 8.94 -18.12
CA ASN A 144 16.52 9.79 -17.29
C ASN A 144 16.20 9.67 -15.80
N ALA A 145 14.90 9.61 -15.45
CA ALA A 145 14.49 9.38 -14.07
C ALA A 145 15.00 8.04 -13.54
N ALA A 146 14.86 6.96 -14.31
CA ALA A 146 15.34 5.64 -13.90
C ALA A 146 16.87 5.59 -13.74
N GLU A 147 17.61 6.22 -14.65
CA GLU A 147 19.05 6.37 -14.54
C GLU A 147 19.46 7.14 -13.28
N GLU A 148 18.79 8.26 -12.99
CA GLU A 148 19.05 9.07 -11.80
C GLU A 148 18.70 8.33 -10.49
N GLU A 149 17.60 7.59 -10.47
CA GLU A 149 17.19 6.79 -9.31
C GLU A 149 18.26 5.73 -8.97
N ILE A 150 18.76 4.95 -9.95
CA ILE A 150 19.78 3.94 -9.67
C ILE A 150 21.13 4.55 -9.29
N GLU A 151 21.49 5.70 -9.85
CA GLU A 151 22.69 6.43 -9.43
C GLU A 151 22.58 6.93 -7.99
N THR A 152 21.41 7.43 -7.61
CA THR A 152 21.14 7.86 -6.24
C THR A 152 21.17 6.68 -5.28
N ILE A 153 20.54 5.56 -5.61
CA ILE A 153 20.56 4.33 -4.79
C ILE A 153 21.98 3.84 -4.55
N THR A 154 22.78 3.71 -5.61
CA THR A 154 24.15 3.17 -5.51
C THR A 154 25.07 4.09 -4.71
N ARG A 155 24.89 5.41 -4.80
CA ARG A 155 25.60 6.38 -3.97
C ARG A 155 25.16 6.30 -2.51
N ASP A 156 23.85 6.30 -2.26
CA ASP A 156 23.32 6.51 -0.92
C ASP A 156 23.51 5.28 -0.03
N VAL A 157 23.48 4.06 -0.59
CA VAL A 157 23.83 2.84 0.17
C VAL A 157 25.30 2.84 0.63
N LEU A 158 26.22 3.44 -0.15
CA LEU A 158 27.64 3.58 0.23
C LEU A 158 27.88 4.74 1.21
N ASN A 159 26.91 5.63 1.38
CA ASN A 159 26.96 6.73 2.34
C ASN A 159 26.18 6.45 3.62
N ALA A 160 25.27 5.47 3.61
CA ALA A 160 24.52 5.05 4.77
C ALA A 160 25.42 4.48 5.87
N ARG A 161 25.07 4.74 7.13
CA ARG A 161 25.81 4.31 8.32
C ARG A 161 24.83 3.93 9.42
N GLY A 162 25.21 2.96 10.25
CA GLY A 162 24.43 2.60 11.44
C GLY A 162 23.12 1.85 11.17
N ILE A 163 22.91 1.37 9.95
CA ILE A 163 21.74 0.55 9.58
C ILE A 163 22.21 -0.75 8.94
N ARG A 164 21.56 -1.87 9.28
CA ARG A 164 21.95 -3.20 8.76
C ARG A 164 21.41 -3.46 7.36
N THR A 165 20.16 -3.08 7.11
CA THR A 165 19.49 -3.24 5.82
C THR A 165 19.07 -1.87 5.28
N PHE A 166 19.53 -1.54 4.07
CA PHE A 166 19.09 -0.37 3.32
C PHE A 166 17.91 -0.77 2.43
N TYR A 167 16.77 -0.07 2.58
CA TYR A 167 15.55 -0.33 1.81
C TYR A 167 15.30 0.84 0.84
N THR A 168 15.05 0.52 -0.42
CA THR A 168 14.73 1.53 -1.42
C THR A 168 13.66 1.08 -2.39
N TYR A 169 12.93 2.05 -2.95
CA TYR A 169 11.86 1.84 -3.92
C TYR A 169 12.08 2.74 -5.14
N MET A 170 11.98 2.14 -6.32
CA MET A 170 12.13 2.76 -7.64
C MET A 170 10.78 2.76 -8.36
N LEU A 171 10.24 3.96 -8.57
CA LEU A 171 8.96 4.15 -9.27
C LEU A 171 9.14 4.16 -10.79
N SER A 172 10.26 4.73 -11.25
CA SER A 172 10.48 5.04 -12.67
C SER A 172 10.43 3.83 -13.62
N THR A 173 10.65 2.61 -13.11
CA THR A 173 10.64 1.38 -13.89
C THR A 173 9.25 1.03 -14.43
N ASP A 174 8.19 1.32 -13.68
CA ASP A 174 6.82 1.15 -14.16
C ASP A 174 6.48 2.24 -15.20
N THR A 175 6.91 3.48 -14.93
CA THR A 175 6.71 4.58 -15.87
C THR A 175 7.43 4.32 -17.21
N LEU A 176 8.62 3.74 -17.19
CA LEU A 176 9.34 3.29 -18.38
C LEU A 176 8.50 2.30 -19.20
N GLN A 177 7.91 1.31 -18.54
CA GLN A 177 7.12 0.28 -19.20
C GLN A 177 5.78 0.80 -19.72
N HIS A 178 5.16 1.76 -19.04
CA HIS A 178 3.98 2.43 -19.57
C HIS A 178 4.28 3.34 -20.78
N THR A 179 5.50 3.88 -20.90
CA THR A 179 5.85 4.91 -21.90
C THR A 179 6.65 4.41 -23.13
N ASP A 180 6.63 3.11 -23.43
CA ASP A 180 7.45 2.48 -24.50
C ASP A 180 8.95 2.79 -24.33
N GLY A 181 9.37 2.94 -23.07
CA GLY A 181 10.76 3.15 -22.70
C GLY A 181 11.56 1.86 -22.81
N ASP A 182 12.87 1.97 -23.03
CA ASP A 182 13.77 0.83 -23.16
C ASP A 182 14.08 0.20 -21.78
N ILE A 183 13.12 -0.55 -21.24
CA ILE A 183 13.28 -1.26 -19.97
C ILE A 183 14.43 -2.27 -20.02
N ILE A 184 14.67 -2.90 -21.17
CA ILE A 184 15.77 -3.86 -21.37
C ILE A 184 17.13 -3.15 -21.27
N GLY A 185 17.27 -1.99 -21.92
CA GLY A 185 18.44 -1.12 -21.82
C GLY A 185 18.69 -0.66 -20.38
N PHE A 186 17.63 -0.24 -19.68
CA PHE A 186 17.72 0.13 -18.28
C PHE A 186 18.16 -1.06 -17.39
N LEU A 187 17.60 -2.25 -17.56
CA LEU A 187 17.98 -3.43 -16.78
C LEU A 187 19.43 -3.87 -17.05
N LYS A 188 19.95 -3.65 -18.26
CA LYS A 188 21.38 -3.82 -18.57
C LYS A 188 22.25 -2.81 -17.84
N LEU A 189 21.82 -1.55 -17.75
CA LEU A 189 22.48 -0.53 -16.93
C LEU A 189 22.43 -0.91 -15.44
N LEU A 190 21.28 -1.35 -14.93
CA LEU A 190 21.12 -1.82 -13.55
C LEU A 190 22.13 -2.92 -13.22
N ASN A 191 22.21 -3.98 -14.05
CA ASN A 191 23.19 -5.05 -13.88
C ASN A 191 24.64 -4.53 -13.77
N ARG A 192 25.01 -3.56 -14.61
CA ARG A 192 26.34 -2.93 -14.57
C ARG A 192 26.54 -2.15 -13.27
N LYS A 193 25.61 -1.27 -12.92
CA LYS A 193 25.67 -0.42 -11.70
C LYS A 193 25.71 -1.26 -10.41
N LEU A 194 24.96 -2.37 -10.35
CA LEU A 194 25.02 -3.29 -9.21
C LEU A 194 26.37 -4.04 -9.13
N SER A 195 26.97 -4.39 -10.27
CA SER A 195 28.30 -5.01 -10.30
C SER A 195 29.41 -4.03 -9.85
N GLU A 196 29.30 -2.77 -10.27
CA GLU A 196 30.16 -1.68 -9.81
C GLU A 196 30.01 -1.44 -8.30
N LEU A 197 28.76 -1.35 -7.81
CA LEU A 197 28.45 -1.24 -6.39
C LEU A 197 29.05 -2.40 -5.58
N GLN A 198 28.91 -3.64 -6.03
CA GLN A 198 29.46 -4.81 -5.35
C GLN A 198 30.99 -4.73 -5.24
N THR A 199 31.65 -4.28 -6.31
CA THR A 199 33.10 -4.13 -6.36
C THR A 199 33.57 -3.08 -5.37
N GLU A 200 32.90 -1.93 -5.35
CA GLU A 200 33.24 -0.83 -4.46
C GLU A 200 32.96 -1.16 -2.99
N TYR A 201 31.81 -1.79 -2.71
CA TYR A 201 31.46 -2.25 -1.37
C TYR A 201 32.50 -3.24 -0.84
N ARG A 202 32.93 -4.22 -1.66
CA ARG A 202 33.98 -5.18 -1.30
C ARG A 202 35.32 -4.48 -1.04
N ARG A 203 35.65 -3.45 -1.83
CA ARG A 203 36.86 -2.65 -1.62
C ARG A 203 36.85 -1.92 -0.27
N GLN A 204 35.69 -1.42 0.17
CA GLN A 204 35.57 -0.68 1.44
C GLN A 204 35.47 -1.61 2.66
N THR A 205 34.80 -2.75 2.55
CA THR A 205 34.43 -3.59 3.70
C THR A 205 35.14 -4.95 3.76
N GLY A 206 35.73 -5.40 2.66
CA GLY A 206 36.21 -6.77 2.50
C GLY A 206 35.09 -7.84 2.43
N LYS A 207 33.82 -7.44 2.40
CA LYS A 207 32.64 -8.32 2.38
C LYS A 207 31.85 -8.19 1.09
N GLU A 208 30.94 -9.12 0.84
CA GLU A 208 29.91 -8.99 -0.18
C GLU A 208 28.68 -8.26 0.39
N LEU A 209 28.17 -7.26 -0.34
CA LEU A 209 26.83 -6.72 -0.11
C LEU A 209 25.78 -7.77 -0.49
N ARG A 210 24.83 -8.04 0.40
CA ARG A 210 23.67 -8.87 0.09
C ARG A 210 22.61 -8.03 -0.63
N ILE A 211 22.24 -8.38 -1.85
CA ILE A 211 21.29 -7.62 -2.65
C ILE A 211 20.06 -8.48 -2.92
N ALA A 212 18.87 -7.94 -2.63
CA ALA A 212 17.58 -8.48 -3.06
C ALA A 212 16.90 -7.49 -4.02
N LEU A 213 16.43 -8.00 -5.15
CA LEU A 213 15.66 -7.26 -6.14
C LEU A 213 14.23 -7.82 -6.16
N LEU A 214 13.26 -6.92 -6.08
CA LEU A 214 11.83 -7.23 -6.00
C LEU A 214 11.06 -6.41 -7.02
N SER A 215 9.99 -7.00 -7.55
CA SER A 215 8.93 -6.24 -8.19
C SER A 215 7.59 -6.80 -7.78
N ASP A 216 6.63 -5.89 -7.61
CA ASP A 216 5.27 -6.10 -7.15
C ASP A 216 4.35 -6.71 -8.19
N HIS A 217 4.56 -6.42 -9.47
CA HIS A 217 3.81 -7.00 -10.57
C HIS A 217 4.65 -7.04 -11.87
N GLY A 218 4.10 -7.69 -12.89
CA GLY A 218 4.67 -7.70 -14.22
C GLY A 218 4.12 -6.58 -15.12
N ASN A 219 4.44 -6.66 -16.40
CA ASN A 219 3.89 -5.79 -17.43
C ASN A 219 3.62 -6.60 -18.71
N THR A 220 2.51 -6.29 -19.37
CA THR A 220 2.07 -7.02 -20.55
C THR A 220 2.83 -6.68 -21.84
N HIS A 221 3.59 -5.59 -21.88
CA HIS A 221 4.35 -5.13 -23.07
C HIS A 221 3.52 -5.02 -24.35
N HIS A 222 2.23 -4.72 -24.21
CA HIS A 222 1.35 -4.43 -25.34
C HIS A 222 1.43 -2.96 -25.73
N ASN A 223 2.23 -2.67 -26.76
CA ASN A 223 2.55 -1.32 -27.23
C ASN A 223 1.34 -0.45 -27.67
N LYS A 224 0.12 -1.00 -27.69
CA LYS A 224 -1.15 -0.30 -27.96
C LYS A 224 -2.32 -1.01 -27.25
N GLY A 225 -2.58 -0.67 -26.00
CA GLY A 225 -3.77 -1.12 -25.30
C GLY A 225 -5.07 -0.63 -25.99
N ILE A 226 -6.02 -1.54 -26.19
CA ILE A 226 -7.36 -1.26 -26.69
C ILE A 226 -8.22 -0.83 -25.48
N ARG A 227 -8.72 0.41 -25.52
CA ARG A 227 -9.56 0.90 -24.43
C ARG A 227 -10.92 0.20 -24.43
N VAL A 228 -11.28 -0.37 -23.29
CA VAL A 228 -12.63 -0.91 -23.09
C VAL A 228 -13.65 0.21 -22.83
N PRO A 229 -14.78 0.28 -23.55
CA PRO A 229 -15.80 1.32 -23.39
C PRO A 229 -16.77 1.00 -22.22
N VAL A 230 -16.23 0.77 -21.02
CA VAL A 230 -17.00 0.29 -19.86
C VAL A 230 -18.19 1.20 -19.53
N ARG A 231 -17.98 2.52 -19.58
CA ARG A 231 -19.02 3.50 -19.28
C ARG A 231 -20.15 3.41 -20.29
N GLU A 232 -19.80 3.58 -21.57
CA GLU A 232 -20.76 3.61 -22.67
C GLU A 232 -21.56 2.31 -22.70
N PHE A 233 -20.86 1.18 -22.57
CA PHE A 233 -21.45 -0.16 -22.56
C PHE A 233 -22.48 -0.37 -21.43
N LEU A 234 -22.17 0.05 -20.20
CA LEU A 234 -23.08 -0.11 -19.05
C LEU A 234 -24.23 0.90 -19.09
N GLU A 235 -24.00 2.12 -19.57
CA GLU A 235 -25.05 3.14 -19.73
C GLU A 235 -26.09 2.72 -20.78
N GLU A 236 -25.67 2.10 -21.90
CA GLU A 236 -26.56 1.53 -22.92
C GLU A 236 -27.46 0.41 -22.37
N ARG A 237 -27.03 -0.27 -21.30
CA ARG A 237 -27.79 -1.32 -20.58
C ARG A 237 -28.61 -0.76 -19.42
N GLY A 238 -28.68 0.56 -19.31
CA GLY A 238 -29.54 1.27 -18.38
C GLY A 238 -28.95 1.42 -16.96
N PHE A 239 -27.66 1.15 -16.77
CA PHE A 239 -26.96 1.53 -15.55
C PHE A 239 -26.60 3.02 -15.57
N ARG A 240 -26.38 3.61 -14.38
CA ARG A 240 -25.92 4.98 -14.25
C ARG A 240 -24.54 5.02 -13.60
N ILE A 241 -23.53 5.36 -14.39
CA ILE A 241 -22.20 5.61 -13.84
C ILE A 241 -22.22 6.94 -13.09
N SER A 242 -21.88 6.90 -11.81
CA SER A 242 -21.99 8.02 -10.87
C SER A 242 -20.71 8.13 -10.03
N GLU A 243 -20.58 9.21 -9.27
CA GLU A 243 -19.57 9.30 -8.20
C GLU A 243 -20.08 8.68 -6.90
N LYS A 244 -21.40 8.46 -6.77
CA LYS A 244 -22.09 7.92 -5.61
C LYS A 244 -23.12 6.86 -6.00
N ILE A 245 -23.40 5.94 -5.09
CA ILE A 245 -24.44 4.92 -5.18
C ILE A 245 -25.64 5.38 -4.35
N GLU A 246 -26.63 6.01 -5.00
CA GLU A 246 -27.83 6.52 -4.32
C GLU A 246 -29.07 5.76 -4.80
N ARG A 247 -29.16 5.49 -6.10
CA ARG A 247 -30.27 4.76 -6.72
C ARG A 247 -29.90 3.32 -7.01
N GLU A 248 -30.90 2.55 -7.43
CA GLU A 248 -30.77 1.12 -7.61
C GLU A 248 -29.71 0.76 -8.65
N LYS A 249 -29.75 1.40 -9.82
CA LYS A 249 -28.86 1.13 -10.95
C LYS A 249 -27.57 1.96 -10.96
N ASP A 250 -27.20 2.53 -9.82
CA ASP A 250 -25.98 3.32 -9.72
C ASP A 250 -24.76 2.42 -9.64
N ILE A 251 -23.75 2.77 -10.43
CA ILE A 251 -22.46 2.09 -10.45
C ILE A 251 -21.37 3.13 -10.28
N VAL A 252 -20.35 2.79 -9.50
CA VAL A 252 -19.10 3.54 -9.43
C VAL A 252 -17.98 2.60 -9.86
N PHE A 253 -17.08 3.09 -10.71
CA PHE A 253 -15.80 2.45 -10.96
C PHE A 253 -14.75 3.55 -11.12
N THR A 254 -13.51 3.27 -10.74
CA THR A 254 -12.40 4.18 -10.93
C THR A 254 -11.56 3.75 -12.14
N ALA A 255 -11.07 4.74 -12.89
CA ALA A 255 -10.05 4.54 -13.91
C ALA A 255 -8.85 5.40 -13.51
N ALA A 256 -8.02 4.90 -12.60
CA ALA A 256 -6.75 5.54 -12.27
C ALA A 256 -5.62 4.79 -12.96
N GLY A 257 -4.97 5.45 -13.93
CA GLY A 257 -3.85 4.88 -14.68
C GLY A 257 -4.24 4.16 -15.98
N ILE A 258 -3.34 3.29 -16.44
CA ILE A 258 -3.48 2.43 -17.61
C ILE A 258 -3.49 0.98 -17.10
N LEU A 259 -4.68 0.46 -16.79
CA LEU A 259 -4.82 -0.82 -16.09
C LEU A 259 -5.51 -1.88 -16.94
N SER A 260 -5.16 -3.15 -16.78
CA SER A 260 -5.89 -4.29 -17.34
C SER A 260 -6.90 -4.89 -16.35
N SER A 261 -7.38 -4.07 -15.40
CA SER A 261 -8.41 -4.46 -14.43
C SER A 261 -9.44 -3.35 -14.19
N ILE A 262 -10.63 -3.73 -13.74
CA ILE A 262 -11.68 -2.79 -13.34
C ILE A 262 -12.27 -3.22 -12.00
N ALA A 263 -12.37 -2.27 -11.07
CA ALA A 263 -13.07 -2.43 -9.80
C ALA A 263 -14.44 -1.74 -9.87
N ILE A 264 -15.52 -2.50 -9.78
CA ILE A 264 -16.90 -2.01 -9.91
C ILE A 264 -17.62 -2.11 -8.56
N PHE A 265 -18.19 -0.99 -8.14
CA PHE A 265 -18.99 -0.83 -6.93
C PHE A 265 -20.44 -0.59 -7.31
N SER A 266 -21.35 -1.32 -6.66
CA SER A 266 -22.79 -1.27 -6.90
C SER A 266 -23.56 -1.70 -5.65
N ARG A 267 -24.89 -1.59 -5.70
CA ARG A 267 -25.76 -2.27 -4.72
C ARG A 267 -25.72 -3.78 -4.93
N GLU A 268 -25.87 -4.52 -3.84
CA GLU A 268 -25.86 -5.98 -3.85
C GLU A 268 -26.89 -6.61 -4.79
N SER A 269 -28.08 -6.02 -4.82
CA SER A 269 -29.18 -6.39 -5.70
C SER A 269 -28.87 -6.26 -7.19
N GLN A 270 -27.82 -5.52 -7.58
CA GLN A 270 -27.41 -5.34 -8.97
C GLN A 270 -26.24 -6.23 -9.40
N ILE A 271 -25.62 -6.99 -8.50
CA ILE A 271 -24.39 -7.75 -8.82
C ILE A 271 -24.64 -8.69 -10.02
N ASN A 272 -25.67 -9.54 -9.94
CA ASN A 272 -25.96 -10.51 -11.00
C ASN A 272 -26.25 -9.83 -12.34
N ALA A 273 -27.06 -8.78 -12.34
CA ALA A 273 -27.37 -8.02 -13.55
C ALA A 273 -26.11 -7.40 -14.16
N ILE A 274 -25.19 -6.86 -13.36
CA ILE A 274 -23.94 -6.30 -13.85
C ILE A 274 -23.04 -7.40 -14.43
N VAL A 275 -22.89 -8.53 -13.73
CA VAL A 275 -22.04 -9.65 -14.17
C VAL A 275 -22.56 -10.25 -15.49
N GLU A 276 -23.88 -10.45 -15.62
CA GLU A 276 -24.52 -10.92 -16.86
C GLU A 276 -24.29 -9.99 -18.05
N ASN A 277 -24.17 -8.69 -17.80
CA ASN A 277 -23.94 -7.72 -18.86
C ASN A 277 -22.45 -7.54 -19.18
N ILE A 278 -21.62 -7.34 -18.17
CA ILE A 278 -20.21 -6.98 -18.34
C ILE A 278 -19.38 -8.14 -18.92
N VAL A 279 -19.85 -9.39 -18.82
CA VAL A 279 -19.21 -10.54 -19.46
C VAL A 279 -19.23 -10.46 -20.99
N GLU A 280 -20.22 -9.76 -21.57
CA GLU A 280 -20.34 -9.56 -23.02
C GLU A 280 -19.48 -8.38 -23.52
N LEU A 281 -18.84 -7.62 -22.63
CA LEU A 281 -18.00 -6.50 -23.01
C LEU A 281 -16.72 -7.03 -23.69
N ASP A 282 -16.49 -6.62 -24.93
CA ASP A 282 -15.26 -6.98 -25.64
C ASP A 282 -14.02 -6.55 -24.84
N GLY A 283 -13.04 -7.45 -24.76
CA GLY A 283 -11.85 -7.29 -23.92
C GLY A 283 -11.96 -7.80 -22.49
N VAL A 284 -13.15 -8.17 -22.01
CA VAL A 284 -13.28 -8.87 -20.71
C VAL A 284 -12.80 -10.31 -20.85
N ASP A 285 -11.97 -10.74 -19.90
CA ASP A 285 -11.43 -12.09 -19.83
C ASP A 285 -12.17 -12.92 -18.77
N LEU A 286 -12.09 -12.44 -17.53
CA LEU A 286 -12.68 -13.06 -16.34
C LEU A 286 -13.30 -11.99 -15.45
N ILE A 287 -14.44 -12.32 -14.85
CA ILE A 287 -15.09 -11.54 -13.80
C ILE A 287 -15.10 -12.37 -12.54
N SER A 288 -14.76 -11.75 -11.41
CA SER A 288 -14.98 -12.28 -10.07
C SER A 288 -15.90 -11.36 -9.29
N TYR A 289 -16.78 -11.94 -8.48
CA TYR A 289 -17.78 -11.17 -7.76
C TYR A 289 -18.18 -11.83 -6.45
N VAL A 290 -18.53 -11.01 -5.47
CA VAL A 290 -19.07 -11.48 -4.19
C VAL A 290 -20.54 -11.87 -4.40
N LEU A 291 -20.91 -13.10 -4.06
CA LEU A 291 -22.32 -13.51 -4.17
C LEU A 291 -23.21 -12.76 -3.16
N PRO A 292 -24.43 -12.35 -3.56
CA PRO A 292 -25.41 -11.80 -2.62
C PRO A 292 -25.75 -12.76 -1.49
N GLY A 293 -25.85 -12.25 -0.27
CA GLY A 293 -26.26 -13.01 0.92
C GLY A 293 -25.24 -14.01 1.47
N ASP A 294 -24.14 -14.29 0.76
CA ASP A 294 -23.08 -15.18 1.22
C ASP A 294 -21.74 -14.45 1.32
N GLY A 295 -21.35 -14.22 2.56
CA GLY A 295 -20.24 -13.35 2.93
C GLY A 295 -18.86 -13.87 2.54
N ASP A 296 -18.68 -15.13 2.15
CA ASP A 296 -17.36 -15.72 1.87
C ASP A 296 -17.25 -16.42 0.50
N LEU A 297 -18.36 -16.59 -0.21
CA LEU A 297 -18.37 -17.18 -1.55
C LEU A 297 -18.06 -16.15 -2.63
N ILE A 298 -17.09 -16.48 -3.49
CA ILE A 298 -16.72 -15.67 -4.66
C ILE A 298 -17.12 -16.43 -5.93
N GLY A 299 -17.96 -15.82 -6.76
CA GLY A 299 -18.34 -16.34 -8.06
C GLY A 299 -17.36 -15.90 -9.13
N LEU A 300 -17.13 -16.76 -10.11
CA LEU A 300 -16.35 -16.49 -11.31
C LEU A 300 -17.22 -16.65 -12.55
N ARG A 301 -16.97 -15.82 -13.55
CA ARG A 301 -17.52 -16.01 -14.90
C ARG A 301 -16.54 -15.50 -15.95
N ASN A 302 -16.28 -16.29 -17.00
CA ASN A 302 -15.46 -15.85 -18.14
C ASN A 302 -16.31 -15.46 -19.36
N SER A 303 -15.66 -14.90 -20.39
CA SER A 303 -16.33 -14.47 -21.63
C SER A 303 -17.02 -15.61 -22.42
N GLU A 304 -16.71 -16.87 -22.11
CA GLU A 304 -17.33 -18.05 -22.73
C GLU A 304 -18.59 -18.51 -21.97
N GLY A 305 -18.93 -17.84 -20.87
CA GLY A 305 -20.09 -18.16 -20.04
C GLY A 305 -19.87 -19.38 -19.14
N GLU A 306 -18.60 -19.73 -18.89
CA GLU A 306 -18.21 -20.71 -17.88
C GLU A 306 -18.20 -20.07 -16.49
N GLU A 307 -18.46 -20.88 -15.46
CA GLU A 307 -18.73 -20.45 -14.10
C GLU A 307 -18.10 -21.40 -13.09
N ALA A 308 -17.60 -20.81 -12.00
CA ALA A 308 -17.07 -21.54 -10.86
C ALA A 308 -17.26 -20.73 -9.58
N LEU A 309 -17.07 -21.40 -8.44
CA LEU A 309 -17.07 -20.80 -7.11
C LEU A 309 -15.70 -20.98 -6.45
N ILE A 310 -15.26 -19.96 -5.72
CA ILE A 310 -14.14 -20.03 -4.80
C ILE A 310 -14.68 -19.91 -3.37
N VAL A 311 -14.23 -20.83 -2.51
CA VAL A 311 -14.55 -20.84 -1.07
C VAL A 311 -13.24 -20.92 -0.28
N LYS A 312 -13.07 -20.08 0.73
CA LYS A 312 -11.99 -20.21 1.70
C LYS A 312 -12.50 -20.93 2.94
N ARG A 313 -11.67 -21.82 3.51
CA ARG A 313 -11.97 -22.41 4.81
C ARG A 313 -11.70 -21.40 5.92
N GLU A 314 -12.64 -21.26 6.85
CA GLU A 314 -12.51 -20.39 8.00
C GLU A 314 -11.25 -20.72 8.82
N GLY A 315 -10.52 -19.70 9.27
CA GLY A 315 -9.28 -19.87 10.05
C GLY A 315 -8.07 -20.46 9.31
N GLU A 316 -8.24 -21.02 8.10
CA GLU A 316 -7.18 -21.72 7.37
C GLU A 316 -6.80 -21.00 6.06
N LYS A 317 -5.54 -21.11 5.63
CA LYS A 317 -5.11 -20.75 4.26
C LYS A 317 -5.40 -21.92 3.29
N LYS A 318 -6.65 -22.37 3.24
CA LYS A 318 -7.13 -23.42 2.33
C LYS A 318 -8.32 -22.93 1.52
N TYR A 319 -8.33 -23.32 0.25
CA TYR A 319 -9.32 -22.86 -0.72
C TYR A 319 -9.86 -24.02 -1.55
N SER A 320 -11.15 -23.95 -1.88
CA SER A 320 -11.82 -24.84 -2.83
C SER A 320 -12.16 -24.07 -4.10
N TYR A 321 -11.95 -24.71 -5.25
CA TYR A 321 -12.36 -24.22 -6.58
C TYR A 321 -13.39 -25.20 -7.16
N GLN A 322 -14.62 -24.74 -7.35
CA GLN A 322 -15.75 -25.58 -7.72
C GLN A 322 -16.32 -25.15 -9.06
N MET A 323 -16.01 -25.90 -10.11
CA MET A 323 -16.56 -25.71 -11.45
C MET A 323 -18.07 -26.00 -11.44
N THR A 324 -18.90 -24.99 -11.67
CA THR A 324 -20.37 -25.15 -11.73
C THR A 324 -20.87 -25.30 -13.17
N LYS A 325 -20.16 -24.69 -14.13
CA LYS A 325 -20.44 -24.81 -15.56
C LYS A 325 -19.17 -24.53 -16.36
N GLY A 326 -18.55 -25.54 -16.97
CA GLY A 326 -17.26 -25.35 -17.63
C GLY A 326 -16.14 -25.03 -16.63
N ASP A 327 -15.04 -24.43 -17.09
CA ASP A 327 -13.86 -24.19 -16.27
C ASP A 327 -13.23 -22.81 -16.55
N PRO A 328 -13.73 -21.74 -15.92
CA PRO A 328 -13.33 -20.38 -16.27
C PRO A 328 -11.85 -20.05 -16.02
N LEU A 329 -11.17 -20.83 -15.17
CA LEU A 329 -9.72 -20.70 -14.92
C LEU A 329 -8.87 -21.71 -15.69
N ASN A 330 -9.47 -22.65 -16.43
CA ASN A 330 -8.80 -23.78 -17.06
C ASN A 330 -7.94 -24.59 -16.06
N TYR A 331 -8.49 -24.85 -14.86
CA TYR A 331 -7.85 -25.55 -13.75
C TYR A 331 -8.25 -27.03 -13.61
N ALA A 332 -9.09 -27.59 -14.48
CA ALA A 332 -9.63 -28.95 -14.34
C ALA A 332 -8.53 -30.02 -14.25
N GLU A 333 -7.50 -29.95 -15.09
CA GLU A 333 -6.35 -30.86 -15.04
C GLU A 333 -5.51 -30.67 -13.77
N ILE A 334 -5.39 -29.42 -13.30
CA ILE A 334 -4.66 -29.06 -12.08
C ILE A 334 -5.39 -29.63 -10.85
N VAL A 335 -6.72 -29.48 -10.79
CA VAL A 335 -7.58 -30.05 -9.75
C VAL A 335 -7.45 -31.58 -9.73
N ALA A 336 -7.56 -32.23 -10.89
CA ALA A 336 -7.43 -33.68 -10.97
C ALA A 336 -6.06 -34.17 -10.48
N ARG A 337 -4.98 -33.45 -10.83
CA ARG A 337 -3.62 -33.74 -10.35
C ARG A 337 -3.49 -33.55 -8.83
N LEU A 338 -3.97 -32.44 -8.27
CA LEU A 338 -3.94 -32.18 -6.83
C LEU A 338 -4.68 -33.25 -6.02
N GLN A 339 -5.80 -33.74 -6.56
CA GLN A 339 -6.54 -34.86 -5.98
C GLN A 339 -5.74 -36.17 -6.04
N GLN A 340 -5.14 -36.51 -7.18
CA GLN A 340 -4.32 -37.72 -7.34
C GLN A 340 -3.07 -37.70 -6.43
N GLU A 341 -2.49 -36.53 -6.21
CA GLU A 341 -1.34 -36.33 -5.32
C GLU A 341 -1.71 -36.32 -3.82
N GLY A 342 -3.01 -36.39 -3.48
CA GLY A 342 -3.48 -36.35 -2.09
C GLY A 342 -3.33 -34.97 -1.43
N LYS A 343 -3.20 -33.90 -2.23
CA LYS A 343 -3.12 -32.50 -1.76
C LYS A 343 -4.47 -31.81 -1.61
N MET A 344 -5.53 -32.46 -2.10
CA MET A 344 -6.91 -32.05 -1.94
C MET A 344 -7.59 -32.95 -0.90
N ASP A 345 -8.22 -32.34 0.11
CA ASP A 345 -8.99 -33.11 1.09
C ASP A 345 -10.37 -33.52 0.57
N ASP A 346 -11.07 -34.38 1.33
CA ASP A 346 -12.38 -34.94 0.95
C ASP A 346 -13.46 -33.87 0.73
N ALA A 347 -13.28 -32.68 1.29
CA ALA A 347 -14.17 -31.54 1.12
C ALA A 347 -13.77 -30.64 -0.07
N GLY A 348 -12.76 -31.04 -0.85
CA GLY A 348 -12.32 -30.32 -2.03
C GLY A 348 -11.45 -29.09 -1.74
N PHE A 349 -10.83 -29.01 -0.56
CA PHE A 349 -9.94 -27.90 -0.22
C PHE A 349 -8.46 -28.27 -0.40
N VAL A 350 -7.70 -27.30 -0.89
CA VAL A 350 -6.26 -27.38 -1.14
C VAL A 350 -5.57 -26.22 -0.44
N THR A 351 -4.35 -26.43 0.06
CA THR A 351 -3.58 -25.36 0.71
C THR A 351 -3.18 -24.27 -0.28
N SER A 352 -3.00 -23.05 0.23
CA SER A 352 -2.54 -21.92 -0.59
C SER A 352 -1.14 -22.14 -1.19
N GLU A 353 -0.28 -22.95 -0.53
CA GLU A 353 1.03 -23.33 -1.05
C GLU A 353 0.92 -24.35 -2.17
N ASP A 354 0.06 -25.37 -2.03
CA ASP A 354 -0.18 -26.36 -3.07
C ASP A 354 -0.82 -25.72 -4.32
N TRP A 355 -1.76 -24.78 -4.13
CA TRP A 355 -2.32 -23.99 -5.23
C TRP A 355 -1.23 -23.19 -5.95
N LEU A 356 -0.39 -22.47 -5.21
CA LEU A 356 0.71 -21.71 -5.77
C LEU A 356 1.65 -22.61 -6.58
N GLN A 357 2.13 -23.71 -5.98
CA GLN A 357 3.04 -24.63 -6.65
C GLN A 357 2.44 -25.23 -7.92
N ALA A 358 1.16 -25.56 -7.90
CA ALA A 358 0.49 -26.21 -9.02
C ALA A 358 0.10 -25.25 -10.16
N THR A 359 0.16 -23.93 -9.93
CA THR A 359 -0.35 -22.92 -10.87
C THR A 359 0.65 -21.80 -11.20
N SER A 360 1.87 -21.79 -10.62
CA SER A 360 2.79 -20.64 -10.77
C SER A 360 3.25 -20.38 -12.21
N ASP A 361 3.20 -21.39 -13.08
CA ASP A 361 3.49 -21.32 -14.50
C ASP A 361 2.23 -21.29 -15.39
N HIS A 362 1.03 -21.30 -14.79
CA HIS A 362 -0.22 -21.18 -15.51
C HIS A 362 -0.48 -19.74 -15.97
N PHE A 363 -1.34 -19.57 -16.98
CA PHE A 363 -1.78 -18.24 -17.46
C PHE A 363 -2.44 -17.41 -16.35
N TYR A 364 -3.06 -18.06 -15.38
CA TYR A 364 -3.62 -17.44 -14.18
C TYR A 364 -2.86 -17.95 -12.95
N PRO A 365 -1.72 -17.37 -12.56
CA PRO A 365 -0.94 -17.89 -11.44
C PRO A 365 -1.63 -17.59 -10.11
N ALA A 366 -1.73 -18.63 -9.25
CA ALA A 366 -2.33 -18.58 -7.90
C ALA A 366 -3.70 -17.88 -7.83
N ALA A 367 -4.52 -17.96 -8.88
CA ALA A 367 -5.72 -17.14 -9.01
C ALA A 367 -6.75 -17.35 -7.89
N VAL A 368 -6.92 -18.59 -7.41
CA VAL A 368 -7.90 -18.91 -6.35
C VAL A 368 -7.67 -18.07 -5.09
N GLU A 369 -6.44 -18.02 -4.60
CA GLU A 369 -6.08 -17.22 -3.43
C GLU A 369 -6.13 -15.72 -3.74
N ARG A 370 -5.57 -15.31 -4.89
CA ARG A 370 -5.49 -13.90 -5.27
C ARG A 370 -6.87 -13.25 -5.42
N ILE A 371 -7.81 -13.94 -6.07
CA ILE A 371 -9.19 -13.47 -6.25
C ILE A 371 -9.89 -13.31 -4.90
N TYR A 372 -9.79 -14.32 -4.03
CA TYR A 372 -10.37 -14.24 -2.69
C TYR A 372 -9.79 -13.05 -1.91
N ARG A 373 -8.45 -12.94 -1.88
CA ARG A 373 -7.76 -11.83 -1.20
C ARG A 373 -8.12 -10.48 -1.80
N GLY A 374 -8.32 -10.40 -3.11
CA GLY A 374 -8.77 -9.20 -3.82
C GLY A 374 -10.08 -8.63 -3.29
N HIS A 375 -11.03 -9.50 -2.94
CA HIS A 375 -12.33 -9.10 -2.38
C HIS A 375 -12.34 -8.93 -0.85
N ARG A 376 -11.33 -9.47 -0.14
CA ARG A 376 -11.42 -9.66 1.32
C ARG A 376 -10.27 -9.10 2.15
N VAL A 377 -9.06 -9.04 1.59
CA VAL A 377 -7.82 -8.92 2.38
C VAL A 377 -6.94 -7.76 1.93
N VAL A 378 -6.92 -7.41 0.64
CA VAL A 378 -5.89 -6.48 0.13
C VAL A 378 -6.26 -5.00 0.25
N THR A 379 -7.53 -4.67 0.48
CA THR A 379 -7.99 -3.29 0.65
C THR A 379 -9.18 -3.13 1.59
N LEU A 380 -9.27 -1.97 2.25
CA LEU A 380 -10.36 -1.59 3.16
C LEU A 380 -11.71 -1.32 2.47
N ASN A 381 -11.69 -0.95 1.18
CA ASN A 381 -12.90 -0.74 0.39
C ASN A 381 -12.88 -1.66 -0.84
N PRO A 382 -13.07 -2.98 -0.63
CA PRO A 382 -13.05 -3.94 -1.73
C PRO A 382 -14.27 -3.73 -2.64
N ALA A 383 -14.06 -3.93 -3.93
CA ALA A 383 -15.14 -3.92 -4.91
C ALA A 383 -15.94 -5.22 -4.79
N ARG A 384 -17.24 -5.13 -5.09
CA ARG A 384 -18.10 -6.33 -5.16
C ARG A 384 -17.90 -7.10 -6.45
N ILE A 385 -17.39 -6.44 -7.49
CA ILE A 385 -17.08 -7.03 -8.79
C ILE A 385 -15.69 -6.55 -9.21
N LEU A 386 -14.80 -7.49 -9.50
CA LEU A 386 -13.49 -7.27 -10.09
C LEU A 386 -13.47 -7.90 -11.48
N VAL A 387 -13.01 -7.14 -12.46
CA VAL A 387 -12.91 -7.58 -13.86
C VAL A 387 -11.44 -7.64 -14.25
N SER A 388 -11.01 -8.78 -14.75
CA SER A 388 -9.74 -8.97 -15.46
C SER A 388 -9.97 -8.76 -16.95
N LEU A 389 -9.17 -7.92 -17.57
CA LEU A 389 -9.19 -7.71 -19.01
C LEU A 389 -8.20 -8.64 -19.71
N LYS A 390 -8.50 -8.96 -20.96
CA LYS A 390 -7.60 -9.70 -21.85
C LYS A 390 -6.32 -8.90 -22.05
N ASP A 391 -5.20 -9.60 -22.17
CA ASP A 391 -3.93 -9.02 -22.60
C ASP A 391 -4.12 -8.16 -23.86
N GLY A 392 -3.69 -6.91 -23.81
CA GLY A 392 -3.85 -5.94 -24.89
C GLY A 392 -5.07 -5.04 -24.76
N TYR A 393 -5.93 -5.23 -23.76
CA TYR A 393 -7.01 -4.31 -23.40
C TYR A 393 -6.66 -3.50 -22.14
N GLU A 394 -7.22 -2.30 -22.03
CA GLU A 394 -6.97 -1.39 -20.90
C GLU A 394 -8.23 -0.61 -20.48
N ASN A 395 -8.37 -0.39 -19.18
CA ASN A 395 -9.19 0.63 -18.56
C ASN A 395 -8.32 1.86 -18.28
N ALA A 396 -8.50 2.90 -19.08
CA ALA A 396 -7.75 4.14 -18.95
C ALA A 396 -8.64 5.38 -18.95
N ASN A 397 -8.24 6.39 -18.17
CA ASN A 397 -8.88 7.70 -18.13
C ASN A 397 -8.41 8.59 -19.30
N SER A 398 -9.29 9.45 -19.79
CA SER A 398 -9.02 10.44 -20.84
C SER A 398 -7.94 11.46 -20.45
N LEU A 399 -7.77 11.79 -19.17
CA LEU A 399 -6.72 12.71 -18.71
C LEU A 399 -5.31 12.10 -18.84
N VAL A 400 -5.16 10.81 -18.49
CA VAL A 400 -3.91 10.07 -18.71
C VAL A 400 -3.65 9.96 -20.22
N LYS A 401 -4.70 9.74 -21.04
CA LYS A 401 -4.59 9.76 -22.51
C LYS A 401 -4.10 11.10 -23.07
N PHE A 402 -4.41 12.22 -22.44
CA PHE A 402 -3.90 13.54 -22.83
C PHE A 402 -2.41 13.67 -22.51
N MET A 403 -1.97 13.23 -21.33
CA MET A 403 -0.57 13.30 -20.93
C MET A 403 0.32 12.29 -21.69
N THR A 404 -0.22 11.12 -22.05
CA THR A 404 0.50 10.12 -22.84
C THR A 404 0.33 10.29 -24.35
N HIS A 405 -0.45 11.28 -24.83
CA HIS A 405 -0.77 11.42 -26.26
C HIS A 405 0.47 11.64 -27.15
N PHE A 406 1.56 12.14 -26.56
CA PHE A 406 2.81 12.44 -27.24
C PHE A 406 3.85 11.31 -27.20
N LYS A 407 3.55 10.19 -26.53
CA LYS A 407 4.42 9.00 -26.46
C LYS A 407 3.66 7.75 -26.87
N LYS A 408 4.38 6.78 -27.44
CA LYS A 408 3.84 5.43 -27.60
C LYS A 408 3.62 4.81 -26.21
N ARG A 409 2.61 3.95 -26.08
CA ARG A 409 2.38 3.19 -24.86
C ARG A 409 3.20 1.92 -24.93
N GLY A 410 3.76 1.45 -23.82
CA GLY A 410 4.55 0.21 -23.80
C GLY A 410 3.73 -1.00 -23.31
N GLY A 411 2.98 -0.85 -22.22
CA GLY A 411 2.07 -1.90 -21.75
C GLY A 411 1.23 -1.49 -20.54
N THR A 412 0.59 -2.49 -19.93
CA THR A 412 -0.34 -2.35 -18.79
C THR A 412 -0.22 -3.53 -17.83
N HIS A 413 -0.82 -3.40 -16.64
CA HIS A 413 -0.87 -4.40 -15.58
C HIS A 413 -2.22 -4.31 -14.83
N GLY A 414 -2.51 -5.27 -13.95
CA GLY A 414 -3.73 -5.31 -13.14
C GLY A 414 -4.56 -6.58 -13.33
N ALA A 415 -4.54 -7.17 -14.54
CA ALA A 415 -5.21 -8.43 -14.87
C ALA A 415 -4.68 -9.63 -14.08
N LEU A 416 -5.44 -10.72 -14.11
CA LEU A 416 -5.04 -12.03 -13.58
C LEU A 416 -3.97 -12.72 -14.42
N SER A 417 -3.76 -12.29 -15.67
CA SER A 417 -2.82 -12.90 -16.60
C SER A 417 -1.40 -12.92 -16.01
N ASP A 418 -0.66 -13.95 -16.36
CA ASP A 418 0.71 -14.20 -15.92
C ASP A 418 1.63 -13.00 -16.22
N LYS A 419 1.52 -12.38 -17.40
CA LYS A 419 2.34 -11.24 -17.79
C LYS A 419 2.08 -9.99 -16.94
N GLY A 420 0.82 -9.69 -16.64
CA GLY A 420 0.44 -8.55 -15.81
C GLY A 420 0.65 -8.79 -14.31
N THR A 421 0.92 -10.04 -13.91
CA THR A 421 1.01 -10.46 -12.51
C THR A 421 2.44 -10.73 -12.05
N ASN A 422 3.25 -11.39 -12.88
CA ASN A 422 4.53 -11.93 -12.46
C ASN A 422 5.61 -10.85 -12.42
N GLY A 423 5.82 -10.26 -11.24
CA GLY A 423 7.00 -9.47 -10.91
C GLY A 423 8.20 -10.37 -10.63
N ILE A 424 9.30 -9.78 -10.15
CA ILE A 424 10.55 -10.50 -9.88
C ILE A 424 10.80 -10.71 -8.38
N LEU A 425 11.44 -11.83 -8.07
CA LEU A 425 12.11 -12.07 -6.80
C LEU A 425 13.48 -12.70 -7.06
N MET A 426 14.55 -11.97 -6.79
CA MET A 426 15.91 -12.40 -7.08
C MET A 426 16.89 -11.90 -6.03
N THR A 427 17.86 -12.73 -5.62
CA THR A 427 18.93 -12.31 -4.69
C THR A 427 20.31 -12.79 -5.15
N ASN A 428 21.37 -12.16 -4.63
CA ASN A 428 22.76 -12.61 -4.85
C ASN A 428 23.32 -13.51 -3.74
N TYR A 429 22.51 -13.86 -2.73
CA TYR A 429 23.00 -14.52 -1.51
C TYR A 429 22.23 -15.78 -1.13
N MET A 430 21.05 -16.03 -1.72
CA MET A 430 20.33 -17.29 -1.57
C MET A 430 19.41 -17.59 -2.77
N PRO A 431 19.17 -18.87 -3.11
CA PRO A 431 18.17 -19.23 -4.10
C PRO A 431 16.79 -18.70 -3.73
N THR A 432 16.02 -18.25 -4.73
CA THR A 432 14.63 -17.84 -4.57
C THR A 432 13.68 -18.92 -5.08
N ARG A 433 12.39 -18.77 -4.77
CA ARG A 433 11.29 -19.60 -5.29
C ARG A 433 10.10 -18.71 -5.62
N ASP A 434 9.18 -19.22 -6.43
CA ASP A 434 7.94 -18.50 -6.73
C ASP A 434 7.15 -18.28 -5.44
N LEU A 435 6.69 -17.04 -5.22
CA LEU A 435 5.94 -16.64 -4.03
C LEU A 435 4.84 -15.67 -4.41
N THR A 436 3.71 -15.73 -3.69
CA THR A 436 2.74 -14.63 -3.64
C THR A 436 3.29 -13.47 -2.80
N THR A 437 2.82 -12.25 -3.06
CA THR A 437 3.24 -11.03 -2.35
C THR A 437 3.21 -11.16 -0.83
N ASP A 438 2.18 -11.80 -0.27
CA ASP A 438 2.00 -11.98 1.18
C ASP A 438 3.07 -12.86 1.85
N ARG A 439 3.90 -13.56 1.08
CA ARG A 439 4.94 -14.47 1.58
C ARG A 439 6.35 -13.90 1.46
N ILE A 440 6.52 -12.76 0.78
CA ILE A 440 7.84 -12.19 0.49
C ILE A 440 8.51 -11.63 1.74
N SER A 441 7.77 -10.95 2.62
CA SER A 441 8.31 -10.40 3.88
C SER A 441 8.98 -11.46 4.72
N ASP A 442 8.28 -12.57 4.97
CA ASP A 442 8.78 -13.69 5.78
C ASP A 442 9.98 -14.36 5.10
N PHE A 443 9.90 -14.59 3.79
CA PHE A 443 10.96 -15.23 3.03
C PHE A 443 12.27 -14.43 3.07
N LEU A 444 12.19 -13.11 2.90
CA LEU A 444 13.35 -12.22 2.93
C LEU A 444 13.68 -11.68 4.31
N GLN A 445 12.89 -12.00 5.33
CA GLN A 445 13.02 -11.46 6.69
C GLN A 445 13.06 -9.92 6.66
N LEU A 446 12.04 -9.30 6.08
CA LEU A 446 11.91 -7.84 5.97
C LEU A 446 11.48 -7.17 7.30
N SER A 447 11.53 -7.89 8.42
CA SER A 447 11.20 -7.39 9.77
C SER A 447 11.99 -6.16 10.24
N GLU A 448 13.11 -5.85 9.58
CA GLU A 448 13.91 -4.64 9.87
C GLU A 448 13.47 -3.42 9.10
N LEU A 449 12.38 -3.53 8.36
CA LEU A 449 11.79 -2.40 7.68
C LEU A 449 11.49 -1.32 8.71
N ARG A 450 11.83 -0.08 8.37
CA ARG A 450 11.80 1.04 9.30
C ARG A 450 10.37 1.27 9.77
N GLU A 451 10.13 1.11 11.05
CA GLU A 451 8.82 1.44 11.63
C GLU A 451 8.72 2.96 11.83
N TYR A 452 8.42 3.70 10.75
CA TYR A 452 8.43 5.17 10.74
C TYR A 452 7.58 5.80 11.86
N ARG A 453 6.61 5.04 12.39
CA ARG A 453 5.74 5.44 13.51
C ARG A 453 6.47 5.58 14.83
N LYS A 454 7.59 4.86 15.01
CA LYS A 454 8.53 5.05 16.12
C LYS A 454 9.38 6.33 15.98
N GLU A 455 9.31 7.03 14.85
CA GLU A 455 10.16 8.18 14.57
C GLU A 455 9.39 9.48 14.30
N LYS A 456 8.19 9.37 13.74
CA LYS A 456 7.33 10.52 13.44
C LYS A 456 5.94 10.29 14.00
N ALA A 457 5.41 11.30 14.68
CA ALA A 457 4.02 11.31 15.10
C ALA A 457 3.08 11.27 13.89
N GLY A 458 1.91 10.66 14.08
CA GLY A 458 0.93 10.52 13.02
C GLY A 458 -0.43 10.07 13.54
N ALA A 459 -1.34 9.81 12.60
CA ALA A 459 -2.71 9.49 12.89
C ALA A 459 -3.33 8.66 11.77
N ARG A 460 -4.23 7.75 12.12
CA ARG A 460 -5.07 6.97 11.21
C ARG A 460 -6.43 6.71 11.83
N PHE A 461 -7.42 6.42 11.00
CA PHE A 461 -8.67 5.89 11.50
C PHE A 461 -8.70 4.37 11.31
N THR A 462 -9.29 3.65 12.26
CA THR A 462 -9.56 2.21 12.16
C THR A 462 -11.01 1.92 12.53
N ASP A 463 -11.60 0.93 11.88
CA ASP A 463 -12.96 0.45 12.14
C ASP A 463 -12.87 -0.85 12.96
N SER A 464 -13.71 -0.99 14.00
CA SER A 464 -13.84 -2.22 14.80
C SER A 464 -13.98 -3.50 13.98
N ARG A 465 -14.55 -3.44 12.77
CA ARG A 465 -14.64 -4.60 11.85
C ARG A 465 -13.29 -5.07 11.29
N ILE A 466 -12.31 -4.16 11.19
CA ILE A 466 -10.95 -4.47 10.71
C ILE A 466 -10.11 -5.07 11.85
N ILE A 467 -10.53 -4.87 13.12
CA ILE A 467 -9.79 -5.24 14.34
C ILE A 467 -10.00 -6.72 14.70
N GLY A 468 -10.71 -7.51 13.87
CA GLY A 468 -10.78 -8.97 14.00
C GLY A 468 -9.43 -9.69 13.88
N THR A 469 -8.33 -8.97 13.65
CA THR A 469 -6.96 -9.46 13.70
C THR A 469 -6.10 -8.45 14.46
N ASP A 470 -5.43 -8.90 15.52
CA ASP A 470 -4.34 -8.18 16.19
C ASP A 470 -3.33 -7.72 15.11
N LEU A 471 -3.15 -6.42 14.98
CA LEU A 471 -2.31 -5.83 13.92
C LEU A 471 -0.83 -6.20 14.08
N ASP A 472 -0.43 -6.66 15.26
CA ASP A 472 0.94 -7.06 15.54
C ASP A 472 1.15 -8.59 15.45
N ASN A 473 0.10 -9.42 15.54
CA ASN A 473 0.25 -10.89 15.62
C ASN A 473 -0.80 -11.74 14.84
N GLY A 474 -1.78 -11.13 14.18
CA GLY A 474 -2.80 -11.86 13.40
C GLY A 474 -3.76 -12.75 14.21
N ALA A 475 -3.79 -12.65 15.54
CA ALA A 475 -4.73 -13.39 16.38
C ALA A 475 -6.08 -12.65 16.50
N PRO A 476 -7.23 -13.33 16.50
CA PRO A 476 -8.51 -12.67 16.74
C PRO A 476 -8.62 -12.17 18.18
N VAL A 477 -9.10 -10.94 18.34
CA VAL A 477 -9.42 -10.35 19.66
C VAL A 477 -10.75 -10.96 20.13
N GLU A 478 -10.77 -11.54 21.34
CA GLU A 478 -12.00 -12.06 21.95
C GLU A 478 -13.06 -10.94 22.04
N SER A 479 -14.23 -11.17 21.45
CA SER A 479 -15.37 -10.26 21.54
C SER A 479 -16.06 -10.41 22.90
N ASP A 480 -16.33 -9.30 23.58
CA ASP A 480 -17.19 -9.27 24.76
C ASP A 480 -18.66 -9.36 24.31
N ASP A 481 -19.30 -10.50 24.56
CA ASP A 481 -20.61 -10.91 24.01
C ASP A 481 -21.81 -10.04 24.45
N ASN A 482 -21.61 -9.01 25.29
CA ASN A 482 -22.69 -8.23 25.89
C ASN A 482 -23.00 -6.89 25.19
N LEU A 483 -22.30 -6.55 24.12
CA LEU A 483 -22.59 -5.36 23.32
C LEU A 483 -22.94 -5.81 21.90
N GLY A 484 -24.21 -5.67 21.50
CA GLY A 484 -24.60 -5.84 20.09
C GLY A 484 -23.71 -4.97 19.18
N PRO A 485 -23.60 -5.27 17.86
CA PRO A 485 -22.56 -4.72 17.00
C PRO A 485 -22.73 -3.20 16.80
N GLN A 486 -22.21 -2.42 17.74
CA GLN A 486 -22.05 -0.99 17.61
C GLN A 486 -20.73 -0.75 16.90
N HIS A 487 -20.82 -0.25 15.68
CA HIS A 487 -19.67 0.04 14.82
C HIS A 487 -18.90 1.22 15.37
N GLU A 488 -17.87 0.96 16.17
CA GLU A 488 -16.98 2.02 16.64
C GLU A 488 -15.86 2.24 15.62
N THR A 489 -15.69 3.51 15.23
CA THR A 489 -14.51 3.98 14.53
C THR A 489 -13.57 4.60 15.55
N PHE A 490 -12.31 4.26 15.46
CA PHE A 490 -11.27 4.79 16.32
C PHE A 490 -10.36 5.70 15.49
N LEU A 491 -9.99 6.83 16.08
CA LEU A 491 -8.84 7.59 15.65
C LEU A 491 -7.64 7.05 16.44
N ASN A 492 -6.73 6.37 15.74
CA ASN A 492 -5.47 5.94 16.30
C ASN A 492 -4.41 7.01 16.03
N LEU A 493 -3.80 7.51 17.08
CA LEU A 493 -2.71 8.47 17.00
C LEU A 493 -1.45 7.79 17.47
N TRP A 494 -0.31 8.14 16.91
CA TRP A 494 0.96 7.74 17.49
C TRP A 494 1.86 8.95 17.66
N ASP A 495 2.60 8.99 18.75
CA ASP A 495 3.62 10.00 19.00
C ASP A 495 4.81 9.33 19.66
N PRO A 496 5.95 9.17 18.97
CA PRO A 496 7.11 8.50 19.55
C PRO A 496 7.72 9.26 20.74
N GLU A 497 7.46 10.56 20.87
CA GLU A 497 7.87 11.32 22.05
C GLU A 497 7.03 10.97 23.30
N ALA A 498 5.85 10.35 23.13
CA ALA A 498 4.99 9.91 24.23
C ALA A 498 5.72 9.00 25.22
N ARG A 499 6.53 8.07 24.69
CA ARG A 499 7.32 7.12 25.48
C ARG A 499 8.34 7.83 26.36
N SER A 500 9.07 8.77 25.79
CA SER A 500 10.06 9.59 26.51
C SER A 500 9.43 10.34 27.67
N PHE A 501 8.18 10.78 27.55
CA PHE A 501 7.48 11.45 28.64
C PHE A 501 7.01 10.47 29.73
N ALA A 502 6.51 9.30 29.35
CA ALA A 502 6.12 8.26 30.29
C ALA A 502 7.31 7.76 31.14
N GLU A 503 8.46 7.53 30.52
CA GLU A 503 9.71 7.10 31.20
C GLU A 503 10.23 8.15 32.19
N LEU A 504 9.96 9.44 31.96
CA LEU A 504 10.31 10.53 32.88
C LEU A 504 9.32 10.72 34.03
N GLY A 505 8.30 9.87 34.14
CA GLY A 505 7.21 10.01 35.12
C GLY A 505 6.38 11.28 34.88
N ILE A 506 6.40 11.81 33.65
CA ILE A 506 5.67 13.02 33.27
C ILE A 506 4.31 12.59 32.75
N GLU A 507 3.26 13.00 33.46
CA GLU A 507 1.89 12.79 33.01
C GLU A 507 1.66 13.59 31.71
N THR A 508 1.60 12.90 30.58
CA THR A 508 1.28 13.52 29.29
C THR A 508 -0.21 13.46 29.07
N ARG A 509 -0.87 14.62 29.16
CA ARG A 509 -2.29 14.74 28.86
C ARG A 509 -2.48 15.21 27.43
N TYR A 510 -3.09 14.38 26.61
CA TYR A 510 -3.42 14.77 25.25
C TYR A 510 -4.71 15.60 25.24
N ARG A 511 -4.63 16.80 24.65
CA ARG A 511 -5.78 17.68 24.48
C ARG A 511 -6.10 17.79 22.99
N PHE A 512 -7.28 17.32 22.61
CA PHE A 512 -7.74 17.28 21.23
C PHE A 512 -8.51 18.56 20.90
N LEU A 513 -7.97 19.36 19.97
CA LEU A 513 -8.63 20.58 19.53
C LEU A 513 -9.24 20.38 18.14
N VAL A 514 -10.52 20.03 18.10
CA VAL A 514 -11.24 19.89 16.84
C VAL A 514 -11.62 21.29 16.34
N LYS A 515 -10.87 21.82 15.36
CA LYS A 515 -11.16 23.11 14.72
C LYS A 515 -12.08 22.91 13.52
N HIS A 516 -13.35 23.28 13.68
CA HIS A 516 -14.31 23.23 12.58
C HIS A 516 -14.05 24.33 11.55
N ASN A 517 -13.53 23.96 10.38
CA ASN A 517 -13.47 24.81 9.20
C ASN A 517 -14.50 24.34 8.15
N GLY A 518 -15.78 24.31 8.53
CA GLY A 518 -16.84 23.97 7.57
C GLY A 518 -16.97 25.02 6.48
N PHE A 519 -16.77 24.62 5.22
CA PHE A 519 -17.11 25.42 4.05
C PHE A 519 -18.57 25.13 3.67
N SER A 520 -19.52 25.68 4.42
CA SER A 520 -20.92 25.69 4.00
C SER A 520 -21.17 26.91 3.11
N LEU A 521 -21.79 26.70 1.94
CA LEU A 521 -22.28 27.77 1.05
C LEU A 521 -23.23 28.77 1.77
N PHE A 522 -23.75 28.42 2.95
CA PHE A 522 -24.80 29.17 3.64
C PHE A 522 -24.47 29.63 5.07
N ASN A 523 -23.30 29.31 5.65
CA ASN A 523 -22.94 29.87 6.96
C ASN A 523 -21.43 29.81 7.26
N ARG A 524 -20.79 30.98 7.43
CA ARG A 524 -19.41 31.12 7.92
C ARG A 524 -19.42 31.31 9.44
N LYS A 525 -19.51 30.23 10.21
CA LYS A 525 -19.10 30.25 11.62
C LYS A 525 -18.21 29.05 11.92
N ALA A 526 -16.93 29.33 12.15
CA ALA A 526 -16.01 28.38 12.75
C ALA A 526 -16.38 28.24 14.23
N SER A 527 -16.90 27.08 14.63
CA SER A 527 -17.02 26.72 16.04
C SER A 527 -15.79 25.90 16.43
N ASN A 528 -14.94 26.45 17.30
CA ASN A 528 -13.88 25.65 17.91
C ASN A 528 -14.51 24.86 19.07
N ARG A 529 -14.38 23.54 19.06
CA ARG A 529 -14.70 22.70 20.23
C ARG A 529 -13.42 22.04 20.71
N GLU A 530 -13.19 22.13 22.01
CA GLU A 530 -12.08 21.47 22.69
C GLU A 530 -12.61 20.21 23.38
N PHE A 531 -11.92 19.09 23.14
CA PHE A 531 -12.15 17.84 23.85
C PHE A 531 -10.85 17.45 24.55
N VAL A 532 -10.92 17.20 25.85
CA VAL A 532 -9.81 16.61 26.60
C VAL A 532 -10.17 15.15 26.78
N ALA A 533 -9.44 14.24 26.15
CA ALA A 533 -9.55 12.83 26.47
C ALA A 533 -8.36 12.47 27.35
N ASP A 534 -8.64 12.19 28.63
CA ASP A 534 -7.66 11.70 29.60
C ASP A 534 -7.42 10.20 29.39
N SER A 535 -7.14 9.76 28.15
CA SER A 535 -6.79 8.37 27.88
C SER A 535 -5.27 8.22 27.94
N LEU A 536 -4.80 7.69 29.08
CA LEU A 536 -3.41 7.33 29.31
C LEU A 536 -3.00 6.13 28.42
N PRO A 537 -1.72 6.03 28.01
CA PRO A 537 -1.14 4.72 27.69
C PRO A 537 -1.32 3.82 28.92
N ARG A 538 -1.90 2.64 28.75
CA ARG A 538 -2.08 1.68 29.86
C ARG A 538 -0.76 1.08 30.29
N THR A 539 0.26 1.13 29.42
CA THR A 539 1.61 0.61 29.66
C THR A 539 2.67 1.52 29.05
N SER A 540 3.92 1.41 29.51
CA SER A 540 5.08 2.17 29.00
C SER A 540 5.47 1.85 27.56
N ASP A 541 4.90 0.80 26.97
CA ASP A 541 5.21 0.32 25.62
C ASP A 541 4.18 0.79 24.58
N GLU A 542 3.04 1.36 25.00
CA GLU A 542 2.01 1.88 24.10
C GLU A 542 2.41 3.26 23.54
N THR A 543 2.77 3.32 22.26
CA THR A 543 2.97 4.57 21.50
C THR A 543 1.75 4.98 20.68
N GLU A 544 0.72 4.13 20.62
CA GLU A 544 -0.53 4.35 19.88
C GLU A 544 -1.70 4.62 20.85
N PHE A 545 -2.42 5.72 20.61
CA PHE A 545 -3.61 6.14 21.36
C PHE A 545 -4.84 5.86 20.53
N ARG A 546 -5.79 5.09 21.06
CA ARG A 546 -7.08 4.88 20.41
C ARG A 546 -8.13 5.79 21.01
N ILE A 547 -8.73 6.62 20.18
CA ILE A 547 -9.80 7.54 20.59
C ILE A 547 -11.06 7.12 19.87
N PRO A 548 -12.10 6.63 20.58
CA PRO A 548 -13.41 6.43 20.00
C PRO A 548 -13.86 7.72 19.31
N LEU A 549 -14.19 7.63 18.03
CA LEU A 549 -14.49 8.80 17.23
C LEU A 549 -15.75 9.51 17.71
N ALA A 550 -16.69 8.77 18.30
CA ALA A 550 -17.86 9.31 18.99
C ALA A 550 -17.50 10.28 20.14
N LEU A 551 -16.33 10.14 20.76
CA LEU A 551 -15.84 11.09 21.79
C LEU A 551 -15.18 12.32 21.17
N ALA A 552 -14.63 12.20 19.96
CA ALA A 552 -13.92 13.28 19.28
C ALA A 552 -14.83 14.11 18.35
N ILE A 553 -15.98 13.56 17.94
CA ILE A 553 -16.86 14.14 16.94
C ILE A 553 -18.27 14.21 17.50
N PRO A 554 -18.94 15.39 17.48
CA PRO A 554 -20.33 15.49 17.93
C PRO A 554 -21.24 14.54 17.17
N ASP A 555 -22.21 13.92 17.86
CA ASP A 555 -23.20 12.98 17.30
C ASP A 555 -24.01 13.52 16.10
N HIS A 556 -23.88 14.82 15.79
CA HIS A 556 -24.66 15.53 14.77
C HIS A 556 -23.79 16.53 14.00
N LEU A 557 -22.71 16.07 13.36
CA LEU A 557 -22.03 16.88 12.36
C LEU A 557 -22.93 17.03 11.13
N ASN A 558 -23.03 18.25 10.59
CA ASN A 558 -23.68 18.44 9.30
C ASN A 558 -22.93 17.65 8.21
N PRO A 559 -23.55 17.27 7.11
CA PRO A 559 -22.84 16.60 6.03
C PRO A 559 -21.79 17.55 5.45
N GLY A 560 -20.53 17.12 5.36
CA GLY A 560 -19.49 18.02 4.93
C GLY A 560 -18.07 17.52 5.09
N GLU A 561 -17.14 18.40 4.73
CA GLU A 561 -15.71 18.23 4.91
C GLU A 561 -15.26 18.90 6.21
N TYR A 562 -14.42 18.18 6.95
CA TYR A 562 -13.93 18.54 8.26
C TYR A 562 -12.42 18.43 8.34
N PHE A 563 -11.85 19.27 9.19
CA PHE A 563 -10.44 19.22 9.53
C PHE A 563 -10.29 19.07 11.04
N VAL A 564 -9.70 17.97 11.54
CA VAL A 564 -9.27 17.90 12.94
C VAL A 564 -7.82 18.35 13.02
N LYS A 565 -7.52 19.28 13.92
CA LYS A 565 -6.13 19.54 14.31
C LYS A 565 -5.87 18.84 15.63
N VAL A 566 -5.09 17.78 15.58
CA VAL A 566 -4.69 17.08 16.80
C VAL A 566 -3.45 17.77 17.36
N TYR A 567 -3.50 18.13 18.63
CA TYR A 567 -2.37 18.70 19.37
C TYR A 567 -2.05 17.80 20.56
N ALA A 568 -0.77 17.63 20.85
CA ALA A 568 -0.29 17.17 22.15
C ALA A 568 0.08 18.40 22.97
N ARG A 569 -0.38 18.49 24.21
CA ARG A 569 0.03 19.55 25.12
C ARG A 569 0.71 18.93 26.33
N ARG A 570 1.88 19.44 26.67
CA ARG A 570 2.54 19.10 27.93
C ARG A 570 1.91 19.93 29.02
N MET A 571 1.42 19.28 30.07
CA MET A 571 0.83 19.95 31.23
C MET A 571 1.74 19.75 32.45
N ASP A 572 1.84 20.77 33.30
CA ASP A 572 2.48 20.66 34.59
C ASP A 572 1.55 19.84 35.52
N PRO A 573 2.00 18.71 36.09
CA PRO A 573 1.14 17.80 36.83
C PRO A 573 0.66 18.38 38.17
N LYS A 574 1.35 19.39 38.72
CA LYS A 574 0.98 20.00 40.01
C LYS A 574 0.03 21.18 39.84
N THR A 575 0.21 21.96 38.78
CA THR A 575 -0.51 23.22 38.57
C THR A 575 -1.57 23.12 37.48
N GLY A 576 -1.55 22.07 36.66
CA GLY A 576 -2.40 21.95 35.48
C GLY A 576 -2.11 23.03 34.42
N LYS A 577 -0.97 23.72 34.51
CA LYS A 577 -0.58 24.76 33.56
C LYS A 577 0.04 24.14 32.31
N GLU A 578 -0.30 24.67 31.15
CA GLU A 578 0.33 24.28 29.89
C GLU A 578 1.81 24.70 29.86
N LEU A 579 2.69 23.73 29.61
CA LEU A 579 4.13 23.92 29.52
C LEU A 579 4.60 24.00 28.06
N ALA A 580 3.95 23.26 27.16
CA ALA A 580 4.23 23.27 25.73
C ALA A 580 3.04 22.75 24.92
N GLU A 581 2.90 23.18 23.67
CA GLU A 581 1.95 22.65 22.70
C GLU A 581 2.72 22.20 21.45
N LYS A 582 2.42 21.00 20.97
CA LYS A 582 2.91 20.45 19.71
C LYS A 582 1.72 20.05 18.87
N LYS A 583 1.63 20.58 17.65
CA LYS A 583 0.66 20.08 16.68
C LYS A 583 1.13 18.70 16.23
N LEU A 584 0.33 17.67 16.48
CA LEU A 584 0.63 16.30 16.04
C LEU A 584 0.23 16.12 14.57
N VAL A 585 -1.05 16.30 14.26
CA VAL A 585 -1.58 15.99 12.92
C VAL A 585 -2.70 16.95 12.52
N LEU A 586 -2.85 17.19 11.21
CA LEU A 586 -4.06 17.74 10.61
C LEU A 586 -4.76 16.60 9.88
N LEU A 587 -5.88 16.14 10.41
CA LEU A 587 -6.74 15.16 9.76
C LEU A 587 -7.74 15.90 8.90
N ARG A 588 -7.97 15.39 7.69
CA ARG A 588 -9.14 15.71 6.90
C ARG A 588 -10.11 14.55 7.12
N PHE A 589 -11.41 14.81 7.18
CA PHE A 589 -12.41 13.76 7.17
C PHE A 589 -13.74 14.30 6.66
N PHE A 590 -14.65 13.39 6.34
CA PHE A 590 -15.93 13.71 5.73
C PHE A 590 -17.02 13.01 6.50
N THR A 591 -18.17 13.63 6.62
CA THR A 591 -19.36 13.00 7.20
C THR A 591 -20.47 12.81 6.18
N ASP A 592 -21.27 11.76 6.36
CA ASP A 592 -22.47 11.52 5.57
C ASP A 592 -23.67 12.37 6.02
N LEU A 593 -24.85 12.05 5.48
CA LEU A 593 -26.11 12.73 5.78
C LEU A 593 -26.56 12.57 7.24
N ASP A 594 -26.10 11.51 7.91
CA ASP A 594 -26.43 11.18 9.29
C ASP A 594 -25.36 11.67 10.28
N GLY A 595 -24.34 12.39 9.78
CA GLY A 595 -23.26 12.95 10.58
C GLY A 595 -22.19 11.93 10.97
N GLN A 596 -22.23 10.70 10.43
CA GLN A 596 -21.20 9.72 10.67
C GLN A 596 -19.96 10.07 9.86
N VAL A 597 -18.76 9.92 10.43
CA VAL A 597 -17.53 10.00 9.62
C VAL A 597 -17.55 8.89 8.60
N VAL A 598 -17.12 9.19 7.38
CA VAL A 598 -17.22 8.25 6.29
C VAL A 598 -16.00 8.15 5.38
N ALA A 599 -15.15 9.18 5.35
CA ALA A 599 -13.82 9.14 4.74
C ALA A 599 -12.87 10.02 5.56
N TYR A 600 -11.58 9.77 5.44
CA TYR A 600 -10.51 10.52 6.10
C TYR A 600 -9.34 10.72 5.15
#